data_AF-A0A223PBT5-F1
#
_entry.id   AF-A0A223PBT5-F1
#
_cell.length_a   1.000
_cell.length_b   1.000
_cell.length_c   1.000
_cell.angle_alpha   90.00
_cell.angle_beta   90.00
_cell.angle_gamma   90.00
#
_symmetry.space_group_name_H-M   'P 1'
#
loop_
_entity.id
_entity.type
_entity.pdbx_description
1 polymer ?
#
loop_
_entity_poly.entity_id
_entity_poly.type
_entity_poly.pdbx_seq_one_letter_code
_entity_poly.pdbx_strand_id
1 'polypeptide(L)'
;MQNHFALFQLPQRFAVDQTALEKAYHGVQNQAHPDKFANATGAEKRVAMQWATRANEAYQTLKNPLKRASYLCELNGVDLQTESNTSMPPAFLMQQMEWREELDDARAGKNIDALEQLDAALRSAKKDTVARIEALLDANDFTAAAQLVRQLMFLEKFGEEIGNTFALIEG
;
A
#
# COMPACT_ATOMS: atom_id res chain seq x y z
N MET A 1 -13.79 -1.84 18.87
CA MET A 1 -12.65 -2.64 18.35
C MET A 1 -11.47 -1.68 18.22
N GLN A 2 -10.28 -2.00 18.75
CA GLN A 2 -9.10 -1.14 18.54
C GLN A 2 -8.64 -1.21 17.07
N ASN A 3 -8.37 -0.08 16.43
CA ASN A 3 -7.88 -0.03 15.04
C ASN A 3 -6.36 -0.38 14.97
N HIS A 4 -5.79 -0.51 13.76
CA HIS A 4 -4.38 -0.88 13.58
C HIS A 4 -3.40 0.11 14.24
N PHE A 5 -3.71 1.41 14.25
CA PHE A 5 -2.88 2.42 14.88
C PHE A 5 -2.87 2.25 16.41
N ALA A 6 -4.05 2.05 17.00
CA ALA A 6 -4.20 1.80 18.43
C ALA A 6 -3.49 0.51 18.88
N LEU A 7 -3.47 -0.54 18.04
CA LEU A 7 -2.75 -1.78 18.33
C LEU A 7 -1.24 -1.55 18.55
N PHE A 8 -0.65 -0.61 17.80
CA PHE A 8 0.76 -0.25 17.91
C PHE A 8 1.02 1.00 18.72
N GLN A 9 -0.01 1.60 19.33
CA GLN A 9 0.07 2.87 20.06
C GLN A 9 0.66 4.01 19.22
N LEU A 10 0.33 4.01 17.92
CA LEU A 10 0.75 5.03 16.97
C LEU A 10 -0.37 6.06 16.75
N PRO A 11 -0.03 7.31 16.40
CA PRO A 11 -1.04 8.29 16.00
C PRO A 11 -1.74 7.85 14.71
N GLN A 12 -3.06 8.02 14.66
CA GLN A 12 -3.87 7.74 13.47
C GLN A 12 -3.69 8.87 12.43
N ARG A 13 -2.57 8.84 11.72
CA ARG A 13 -2.21 9.77 10.65
C ARG A 13 -1.54 9.01 9.51
N PHE A 14 -1.51 9.62 8.32
CA PHE A 14 -0.82 9.00 7.19
C PHE A 14 0.69 8.93 7.39
N ALA A 15 1.29 9.98 7.96
CA ALA A 15 2.71 10.01 8.31
C ALA A 15 3.03 9.03 9.47
N VAL A 16 3.56 7.86 9.14
CA VAL A 16 3.99 6.86 10.12
C VAL A 16 5.51 6.78 10.17
N ASP A 17 6.05 6.88 11.38
CA ASP A 17 7.44 6.57 11.67
C ASP A 17 7.64 5.05 11.52
N GLN A 18 8.38 4.65 10.49
CA GLN A 18 8.60 3.25 10.16
C GLN A 18 9.42 2.52 11.23
N THR A 19 10.37 3.22 11.87
CA THR A 19 11.17 2.65 12.97
C THR A 19 10.30 2.41 14.19
N ALA A 20 9.41 3.35 14.52
CA ALA A 20 8.45 3.18 15.61
C ALA A 20 7.47 2.02 15.32
N LEU A 21 6.97 1.92 14.08
CA LEU A 21 6.10 0.83 13.64
C LEU A 21 6.79 -0.54 13.75
N GLU A 22 8.02 -0.67 13.28
CA GLU A 22 8.80 -1.90 13.37
C GLU A 22 9.05 -2.30 14.82
N LYS A 23 9.44 -1.34 15.67
CA LYS A 23 9.65 -1.59 17.10
C LYS A 23 8.36 -2.06 17.79
N ALA A 24 7.22 -1.41 17.51
CA ALA A 24 5.94 -1.79 18.06
C ALA A 24 5.51 -3.19 17.60
N TYR A 25 5.69 -3.49 16.31
CA TYR A 25 5.42 -4.80 15.72
C TYR A 25 6.24 -5.91 16.39
N HIS A 26 7.55 -5.74 16.53
CA HIS A 26 8.41 -6.70 17.23
C HIS A 26 8.00 -6.86 18.70
N GLY A 27 7.63 -5.77 19.38
CA GLY A 27 7.12 -5.82 20.75
C GLY A 27 5.88 -6.70 20.88
N VAL A 28 4.94 -6.59 19.93
CA VAL A 28 3.72 -7.41 19.89
C VAL A 28 4.02 -8.86 19.54
N GLN A 29 4.85 -9.13 18.52
CA GLN A 29 5.26 -10.48 18.13
C GLN A 29 5.95 -11.22 19.29
N ASN A 30 6.83 -10.53 20.01
CA ASN A 30 7.50 -11.10 21.18
C ASN A 30 6.53 -11.47 22.30
N GLN A 31 5.40 -10.76 22.45
CA GLN A 31 4.38 -11.09 23.45
C GLN A 31 3.52 -12.27 23.03
N ALA A 32 3.30 -12.45 21.73
CA ALA A 32 2.50 -13.53 21.15
C ALA A 32 3.32 -14.76 20.71
N HIS A 33 4.63 -14.79 20.97
CA HIS A 33 5.53 -15.82 20.48
C HIS A 33 5.13 -17.23 20.98
N PRO A 34 5.02 -18.25 20.11
CA PRO A 34 4.58 -19.59 20.48
C PRO A 34 5.33 -20.21 21.67
N ASP A 35 6.63 -19.96 21.79
CA ASP A 35 7.47 -20.47 22.89
C ASP A 35 7.01 -19.99 24.27
N LYS A 36 6.44 -18.78 24.38
CA LYS A 36 5.88 -18.28 25.65
C LYS A 36 4.62 -19.03 26.06
N PHE A 37 3.96 -19.68 25.11
CA PHE A 37 2.74 -20.44 25.30
C PHE A 37 2.96 -21.94 25.20
N ALA A 38 4.21 -22.43 25.20
CA ALA A 38 4.52 -23.86 25.09
C ALA A 38 3.76 -24.71 26.12
N ASN A 39 3.69 -24.22 27.36
CA ASN A 39 2.98 -24.82 28.50
C ASN A 39 1.55 -24.30 28.69
N ALA A 40 1.07 -23.42 27.81
CA ALA A 40 -0.27 -22.84 27.92
C ALA A 40 -1.35 -23.81 27.41
N THR A 41 -2.58 -23.58 27.86
CA THR A 41 -3.76 -24.32 27.41
C THR A 41 -4.00 -24.11 25.91
N GLY A 42 -4.76 -25.02 25.29
CA GLY A 42 -5.15 -24.87 23.89
C GLY A 42 -5.95 -23.59 23.60
N ALA A 43 -6.68 -23.06 24.60
CA ALA A 43 -7.38 -21.79 24.47
C ALA A 43 -6.42 -20.60 24.42
N GLU A 44 -5.43 -20.55 25.31
CA GLU A 44 -4.42 -19.48 25.36
C GLU A 44 -3.54 -19.48 24.11
N LYS A 45 -3.13 -20.66 23.62
CA LYS A 45 -2.40 -20.79 22.34
C LYS A 45 -3.19 -20.21 21.17
N ARG A 46 -4.51 -20.46 21.11
CA ARG A 46 -5.38 -19.90 20.07
C ARG A 46 -5.48 -18.37 20.16
N VAL A 47 -5.63 -17.82 21.37
CA VAL A 47 -5.69 -16.36 21.58
C VAL A 47 -4.38 -15.71 21.15
N ALA A 48 -3.23 -16.29 21.52
CA ALA A 48 -1.92 -15.80 21.11
C ALA A 48 -1.76 -15.81 19.58
N MET A 49 -2.19 -16.88 18.91
CA MET A 49 -2.12 -16.98 17.45
C MET A 49 -3.01 -15.94 16.76
N GLN A 50 -4.24 -15.74 17.22
CA GLN A 50 -5.13 -14.70 16.70
C GLN A 50 -4.51 -13.30 16.87
N TRP A 51 -3.86 -13.06 18.01
CA TRP A 51 -3.17 -11.80 18.27
C TRP A 51 -1.99 -11.58 17.32
N ALA A 52 -1.16 -12.61 17.09
CA ALA A 52 -0.04 -12.54 16.15
C ALA A 52 -0.50 -12.29 14.70
N THR A 53 -1.56 -12.98 14.26
CA THR A 53 -2.15 -12.76 12.93
C THR A 53 -2.64 -11.32 12.77
N ARG A 54 -3.38 -10.81 13.76
CA ARG A 54 -3.87 -9.42 13.73
C ARG A 54 -2.74 -8.40 13.72
N ALA A 55 -1.65 -8.66 14.47
CA ALA A 55 -0.47 -7.81 14.45
C ALA A 55 0.22 -7.81 13.09
N ASN A 56 0.33 -8.97 12.43
CA ASN A 56 0.87 -9.06 11.07
C ASN A 56 0.05 -8.25 10.08
N GLU A 57 -1.28 -8.42 10.10
CA GLU A 57 -2.19 -7.70 9.22
C GLU A 57 -2.09 -6.17 9.44
N ALA A 58 -2.15 -5.73 10.69
CA ALA A 58 -2.01 -4.33 11.05
C ALA A 58 -0.65 -3.76 10.57
N TYR A 59 0.44 -4.50 10.79
CA TYR A 59 1.77 -4.08 10.37
C TYR A 59 1.88 -3.95 8.85
N GLN A 60 1.40 -4.94 8.10
CA GLN A 60 1.40 -4.90 6.63
C GLN A 60 0.56 -3.76 6.08
N THR A 61 -0.58 -3.48 6.71
CA THR A 61 -1.46 -2.36 6.34
C THR A 61 -0.80 -1.02 6.62
N LEU A 62 -0.19 -0.82 7.80
CA LEU A 62 0.44 0.45 8.15
C LEU A 62 1.80 0.68 7.47
N LYS A 63 2.52 -0.39 7.09
CA LYS A 63 3.82 -0.28 6.42
C LYS A 63 3.67 0.20 4.98
N ASN A 64 2.69 -0.33 4.25
CA ASN A 64 2.46 -0.01 2.84
C ASN A 64 1.65 1.30 2.70
N PRO A 65 2.16 2.33 2.01
CA PRO A 65 1.46 3.61 1.87
C PRO A 65 0.08 3.50 1.23
N LEU A 66 -0.09 2.69 0.19
CA LEU A 66 -1.38 2.47 -0.46
C LEU A 66 -2.38 1.85 0.52
N LYS A 67 -2.02 0.74 1.18
CA LYS A 67 -2.90 0.08 2.16
C LYS A 67 -3.24 1.00 3.33
N ARG A 68 -2.26 1.78 3.80
CA ARG A 68 -2.46 2.74 4.89
C ARG A 68 -3.42 3.86 4.52
N ALA A 69 -3.29 4.42 3.31
CA ALA A 69 -4.21 5.44 2.82
C ALA A 69 -5.63 4.89 2.67
N SER A 70 -5.77 3.69 2.09
CA SER A 70 -7.06 3.01 1.97
C SER A 70 -7.71 2.82 3.34
N TYR A 71 -6.94 2.29 4.30
CA TYR A 71 -7.40 2.05 5.66
C TYR A 71 -7.84 3.33 6.38
N LEU A 72 -7.13 4.43 6.19
CA LEU A 72 -7.53 5.73 6.76
C LEU A 72 -8.84 6.25 6.16
N CYS A 73 -9.10 6.02 4.87
CA CYS A 73 -10.39 6.37 4.25
C CYS A 73 -11.53 5.53 4.85
N GLU A 74 -11.33 4.20 4.94
CA GLU A 74 -12.31 3.26 5.51
C GLU A 74 -12.64 3.57 6.97
N LEU A 75 -11.63 3.89 7.79
CA LEU A 75 -11.83 4.29 9.19
C LEU A 75 -12.70 5.54 9.34
N ASN A 76 -12.77 6.38 8.31
CA ASN A 76 -13.59 7.59 8.26
C ASN A 76 -14.88 7.40 7.45
N GLY A 77 -15.28 6.15 7.18
CA GLY A 77 -16.54 5.83 6.52
C GLY A 77 -16.55 6.06 5.01
N VAL A 78 -15.39 6.26 4.37
CA VAL A 78 -15.28 6.38 2.93
C VAL A 78 -14.91 5.03 2.33
N ASP A 79 -15.87 4.42 1.64
CA ASP A 79 -15.64 3.23 0.82
C ASP A 79 -14.94 3.64 -0.48
N LEU A 80 -13.81 3.00 -0.77
CA LEU A 80 -13.03 3.21 -1.98
C LEU A 80 -13.74 2.68 -3.21
N GLN A 81 -14.69 1.75 -3.06
CA GLN A 81 -15.42 1.14 -4.17
C GLN A 81 -14.47 0.57 -5.24
N THR A 82 -13.39 -0.09 -4.81
CA THR A 82 -12.27 -0.51 -5.68
C THR A 82 -12.72 -1.42 -6.83
N GLU A 83 -13.80 -2.19 -6.63
CA GLU A 83 -14.37 -3.11 -7.62
C GLU A 83 -15.47 -2.46 -8.49
N SER A 84 -16.16 -1.42 -7.99
CA SER A 84 -17.34 -0.85 -8.64
C SER A 84 -17.14 0.56 -9.21
N ASN A 85 -16.09 1.27 -8.80
CA ASN A 85 -15.82 2.64 -9.18
C ASN A 85 -14.46 2.78 -9.87
N THR A 86 -14.44 2.41 -11.15
CA THR A 86 -13.29 2.52 -12.06
C THR A 86 -13.22 3.88 -12.76
N SER A 87 -14.09 4.83 -12.42
CA SER A 87 -14.07 6.16 -13.01
C SER A 87 -12.79 6.89 -12.61
N MET A 88 -12.04 7.32 -13.61
CA MET A 88 -10.80 8.08 -13.46
C MET A 88 -10.87 9.39 -14.25
N PRO A 89 -10.12 10.43 -13.83
CA PRO A 89 -10.04 11.67 -14.60
C PRO A 89 -9.54 11.40 -16.04
N PRO A 90 -10.11 12.06 -17.07
CA PRO A 90 -9.69 11.85 -18.46
C PRO A 90 -8.19 12.03 -18.69
N ALA A 91 -7.58 13.03 -18.05
CA ALA A 91 -6.14 13.26 -18.12
C ALA A 91 -5.31 12.07 -17.59
N PHE A 92 -5.78 11.40 -16.54
CA PHE A 92 -5.11 10.20 -16.01
C PHE A 92 -5.23 9.01 -16.98
N LEU A 93 -6.40 8.85 -17.60
CA LEU A 93 -6.62 7.79 -18.58
C LEU A 93 -5.75 7.98 -19.83
N MET A 94 -5.61 9.21 -20.33
CA MET A 94 -4.72 9.51 -21.44
C MET A 94 -3.26 9.19 -21.09
N GLN A 95 -2.78 9.61 -19.92
CA GLN A 95 -1.42 9.27 -19.48
C GLN A 95 -1.19 7.76 -19.35
N GLN A 96 -2.17 7.01 -18.84
CA GLN A 96 -2.11 5.56 -18.77
C GLN A 96 -2.02 4.91 -20.16
N MET A 97 -2.70 5.46 -21.18
CA MET A 97 -2.60 4.96 -22.55
C MET A 97 -1.21 5.22 -23.14
N GLU A 98 -0.69 6.44 -22.98
CA GLU A 98 0.67 6.82 -23.44
C GLU A 98 1.73 5.90 -22.84
N TRP A 99 1.71 5.69 -21.52
CA TRP A 99 2.66 4.79 -20.87
C TRP A 99 2.53 3.33 -21.31
N ARG A 100 1.32 2.88 -21.64
CA ARG A 100 1.13 1.51 -22.17
C ARG A 100 1.76 1.37 -23.56
N GLU A 101 1.62 2.38 -24.41
CA GLU A 101 2.29 2.44 -25.71
C GLU A 101 3.83 2.44 -25.53
N GLU A 102 4.37 3.28 -24.63
CA GLU A 102 5.80 3.30 -24.31
C GLU A 102 6.32 1.95 -23.80
N LEU A 103 5.54 1.26 -22.96
CA LEU A 103 5.89 -0.08 -22.46
C LEU A 103 5.93 -1.11 -23.60
N ASP A 104 4.93 -1.09 -24.48
CA ASP A 104 4.85 -2.02 -25.62
C ASP A 104 5.99 -1.78 -26.61
N ASP A 105 6.34 -0.52 -26.89
CA ASP A 105 7.47 -0.15 -27.74
C ASP A 105 8.81 -0.56 -27.12
N ALA A 106 9.01 -0.28 -25.83
CA ALA A 106 10.21 -0.68 -25.11
C ALA A 106 10.36 -2.21 -25.10
N ARG A 107 9.26 -2.94 -24.91
CA ARG A 107 9.22 -4.40 -24.95
C ARG A 107 9.54 -4.94 -26.33
N ALA A 108 8.92 -4.41 -27.39
CA ALA A 108 9.14 -4.84 -28.76
C ALA A 108 10.58 -4.59 -29.22
N GLY A 109 11.14 -3.44 -28.83
CA GLY A 109 12.53 -3.06 -29.11
C GLY A 109 13.57 -3.69 -28.18
N LYS A 110 13.15 -4.43 -27.14
CA LYS A 110 14.03 -4.87 -26.03
C LYS A 110 14.88 -3.72 -25.46
N ASN A 111 14.29 -2.53 -25.39
CA ASN A 111 14.98 -1.30 -25.05
C ASN A 111 14.95 -1.07 -23.53
N ILE A 112 16.00 -1.52 -22.86
CA ILE A 112 16.15 -1.38 -21.40
C ILE A 112 16.17 0.10 -20.99
N ASP A 113 16.87 0.97 -21.72
CA ASP A 113 16.96 2.40 -21.39
C ASP A 113 15.58 3.08 -21.41
N ALA A 114 14.72 2.72 -22.38
CA ALA A 114 13.34 3.21 -22.43
C ALA A 114 12.51 2.70 -21.25
N LEU A 115 12.70 1.43 -20.87
CA LEU A 115 11.99 0.83 -19.74
C LEU A 115 12.43 1.45 -18.40
N GLU A 116 13.72 1.78 -18.23
CA GLU A 116 14.24 2.50 -17.06
C GLU A 116 13.67 3.92 -16.96
N GLN A 117 13.55 4.63 -18.10
CA GLN A 117 12.92 5.95 -18.14
C GLN A 117 11.44 5.89 -17.75
N LEU A 118 10.71 4.90 -18.27
CA LEU A 118 9.31 4.68 -17.94
C LEU A 118 9.12 4.33 -16.45
N ASP A 119 9.97 3.45 -15.89
CA ASP A 119 9.95 3.13 -14.46
C ASP A 119 10.26 4.37 -13.59
N ALA A 120 11.23 5.20 -13.99
CA ALA A 120 11.54 6.45 -13.31
C ALA A 120 10.36 7.43 -13.33
N ALA A 121 9.69 7.58 -14.48
CA ALA A 121 8.50 8.41 -14.63
C ALA A 121 7.35 7.91 -13.74
N LEU A 122 7.10 6.59 -13.74
CA LEU A 122 6.10 5.98 -12.88
C LEU A 122 6.41 6.19 -11.39
N ARG A 123 7.67 6.01 -10.97
CA ARG A 123 8.09 6.25 -9.58
C ARG A 123 7.86 7.70 -9.15
N SER A 124 8.13 8.66 -10.02
CA SER A 124 7.82 10.08 -9.76
C SER A 124 6.32 10.29 -9.58
N ALA A 125 5.50 9.78 -10.51
CA ALA A 125 4.05 9.92 -10.43
C ALA A 125 3.46 9.26 -9.18
N LYS A 126 3.96 8.08 -8.77
CA LYS A 126 3.58 7.44 -7.51
C LYS A 126 3.91 8.34 -6.31
N LYS A 127 5.13 8.87 -6.26
CA LYS A 127 5.59 9.76 -5.17
C LYS A 127 4.70 11.01 -5.07
N ASP A 128 4.40 11.65 -6.20
CA ASP A 128 3.56 12.85 -6.24
C ASP A 128 2.12 12.54 -5.82
N THR A 129 1.59 11.40 -6.26
CA THR A 129 0.25 10.93 -5.87
C THR A 129 0.19 10.65 -4.37
N VAL A 130 1.19 10.00 -3.79
CA VAL A 130 1.29 9.75 -2.34
C VAL A 130 1.35 11.05 -1.55
N ALA A 131 2.15 12.03 -1.98
CA ALA A 131 2.24 13.33 -1.31
C ALA A 131 0.89 14.09 -1.34
N ARG A 132 0.15 14.00 -2.44
CA ARG A 132 -1.20 14.59 -2.54
C ARG A 132 -2.22 13.86 -1.66
N ILE A 133 -2.15 12.53 -1.58
CA ILE A 133 -2.96 11.74 -0.66
C ILE A 133 -2.70 12.17 0.78
N GLU A 134 -1.43 12.30 1.18
CA GLU A 134 -1.05 12.75 2.52
C GLU A 134 -1.67 14.12 2.84
N ALA A 135 -1.52 15.10 1.95
CA ALA A 135 -2.09 16.43 2.13
C ALA A 135 -3.62 16.42 2.28
N LEU A 136 -4.33 15.58 1.51
CA LEU A 136 -5.78 15.45 1.62
C LEU A 136 -6.21 14.77 2.92
N LEU A 137 -5.49 13.73 3.35
CA LEU A 137 -5.75 13.03 4.60
C LEU A 137 -5.49 13.95 5.81
N ASP A 138 -4.45 14.77 5.78
CA ASP A 138 -4.16 15.77 6.82
C ASP A 138 -5.24 16.87 6.86
N ALA A 139 -5.84 17.18 5.71
CA ALA A 139 -6.99 18.10 5.61
C ALA A 139 -8.34 17.44 5.96
N ASN A 140 -8.37 16.14 6.31
CA ASN A 140 -9.58 15.33 6.53
C ASN A 140 -10.50 15.23 5.29
N ASP A 141 -9.99 15.45 4.07
CA ASP A 141 -10.73 15.23 2.83
C ASP A 141 -10.57 13.78 2.37
N PHE A 142 -11.23 12.87 3.10
CA PHE A 142 -11.16 11.44 2.85
C PHE A 142 -11.79 11.04 1.51
N THR A 143 -12.78 11.79 1.01
CA THR A 143 -13.42 11.52 -0.27
C THR A 143 -12.48 11.83 -1.44
N ALA A 144 -11.81 12.98 -1.42
CA ALA A 144 -10.81 13.29 -2.43
C ALA A 144 -9.59 12.37 -2.31
N ALA A 145 -9.15 12.04 -1.08
CA ALA A 145 -8.07 11.09 -0.87
C ALA A 145 -8.41 9.72 -1.48
N ALA A 146 -9.63 9.21 -1.31
CA ALA A 146 -10.08 7.95 -1.89
C ALA A 146 -10.04 7.93 -3.43
N GLN A 147 -10.24 9.08 -4.09
CA GLN A 147 -10.06 9.18 -5.55
C GLN A 147 -8.59 9.00 -5.96
N LEU A 148 -7.66 9.63 -5.24
CA LEU A 148 -6.22 9.48 -5.51
C LEU A 148 -5.68 8.12 -5.09
N VAL A 149 -6.22 7.52 -4.03
CA VAL A 149 -5.88 6.14 -3.63
C VAL A 149 -6.20 5.18 -4.76
N ARG A 150 -7.37 5.31 -5.41
CA ARG A 150 -7.69 4.50 -6.59
C ARG A 150 -6.72 4.75 -7.74
N GLN A 151 -6.34 6.00 -8.03
CA GLN A 151 -5.30 6.28 -9.04
C GLN A 151 -3.97 5.58 -8.68
N LEU A 152 -3.56 5.64 -7.41
CA LEU A 152 -2.35 4.95 -6.94
C LEU A 152 -2.44 3.44 -7.14
N MET A 153 -3.61 2.81 -6.97
CA MET A 153 -3.78 1.38 -7.28
C MET A 153 -3.51 1.04 -8.75
N PHE A 154 -3.92 1.90 -9.70
CA PHE A 154 -3.58 1.73 -11.12
C PHE A 154 -2.07 1.88 -11.36
N LEU A 155 -1.44 2.86 -10.72
CA LEU A 155 0.02 3.05 -10.80
C LEU A 155 0.78 1.84 -10.23
N GLU A 156 0.32 1.25 -9.12
CA GLU A 156 0.94 0.05 -8.55
C GLU A 156 0.88 -1.14 -9.51
N LYS A 157 -0.31 -1.43 -10.07
CA LYS A 157 -0.48 -2.49 -11.07
C LYS A 157 0.42 -2.29 -12.29
N PHE A 158 0.48 -1.06 -12.79
CA PHE A 158 1.35 -0.75 -13.94
C PHE A 158 2.84 -0.93 -13.62
N GLY A 159 3.26 -0.66 -12.38
CA GLY A 159 4.64 -0.93 -11.94
C GLY A 159 4.98 -2.41 -11.88
N GLU A 160 4.02 -3.26 -11.51
CA GLU A 160 4.17 -4.72 -11.60
C GLU A 160 4.35 -5.17 -13.07
N GLU A 161 3.58 -4.58 -14.00
CA GLU A 161 3.70 -4.85 -15.44
C GLU A 161 5.09 -4.46 -16.00
N ILE A 162 5.62 -3.30 -15.62
CA ILE A 162 6.98 -2.86 -15.97
C ILE A 162 8.02 -3.84 -15.42
N GLY A 163 7.93 -4.20 -14.13
CA GLY A 163 8.85 -5.13 -13.49
C GLY A 163 8.88 -6.51 -14.15
N ASN A 164 7.70 -7.02 -14.54
CA ASN A 164 7.59 -8.27 -15.32
C ASN A 164 8.25 -8.13 -16.69
N THR A 165 8.17 -6.96 -17.32
CA THR A 165 8.79 -6.69 -18.63
C THR A 165 10.31 -6.66 -18.53
N PHE A 166 10.88 -6.06 -17.47
CA PHE A 166 12.32 -6.14 -17.20
C PHE A 166 12.79 -7.60 -17.14
N ALA A 167 12.12 -8.43 -16.34
CA ALA A 167 12.46 -9.84 -16.19
C ALA A 167 12.38 -10.64 -17.51
N LEU A 168 11.50 -10.24 -18.44
CA LEU A 168 11.37 -10.86 -19.76
C LEU A 168 12.45 -10.45 -20.76
N ILE A 169 13.03 -9.25 -20.63
CA ILE A 169 14.08 -8.76 -21.53
C ILE A 169 15.46 -9.22 -21.07
N GLU A 170 15.69 -9.26 -19.75
CA GLU A 170 16.97 -9.69 -19.15
C GLU A 170 17.17 -11.22 -19.12
N GLY A 171 16.09 -12.00 -19.18
CA GLY A 171 16.09 -13.46 -19.22
C GLY A 171 16.25 -14.04 -20.62
#